data_AF-A0A3M1SMN5-F1
#
_entry.id   AF-A0A3M1SMN5-F1
#
_cell.length_a   1.000
_cell.length_b   1.000
_cell.length_c   1.000
_cell.angle_alpha   90.00
_cell.angle_beta   90.00
_cell.angle_gamma   90.00
#
_symmetry.space_group_name_H-M   'P 1'
#
loop_
_entity.id
_entity.type
_entity.pdbx_description
1 polymer ?
#
loop_
_entity_poly.entity_id
_entity_poly.type
_entity_poly.pdbx_seq_one_letter_code
_entity_poly.pdbx_strand_id
1 'polypeptide(L)'
;MLLDRANDRLMESTTRFQRYLWALGDLAAKIPTGQTIADRYQVVAPRIWLDTQSDRPPRFPSPVPEEIRPYLHLYPWRLHIPEAFGVCQWAQSEDSPEIVLLENAPIDGNGQLYPTLSESRSAAKPVRQVYWLWQLLQLWTPLQEAGVAASLLDENNIRVQGWRVWLLELKPSTLKHSLKDLGQFWSNGIDSTHPEIAEPLTAICQQLRGGEATLQEISTQLDALLLERAARQPLRVQVAGTTDSGLVRPHNEDACYPTLEDLQEKDEPLQKELLPHVAIVCDGVGGHDGGEIASHMTVQVLKLQLRAFLTEIARESAAVSHTLICDQLAAIVRVVNNTICAQNDAQDRESRQRMGTTLVMALQVPQKVITAAGETLENAHELYLTNIGDSRAYWLTRDYCQRLTVDDDVAGREVRLGRSLYRQALERYDAAALTQALGTRDSQMLHPTIDRLILDEDGLLLLCSDGLSDNDWVEKSWHEFAPAVLNGERTLEETVEAWVRLANEKNGHDNTSIVLTHYRVSELTAKEVQLFDPAHQTKGLDTPDTLMSESSKALLYDQPTTGLDPYPSRRRDRTSSWIAMLGIIAALAMSAAIGWLAMSQLGDRQTPPPPETDVPE
;
A
#
# COMPACT_ATOMS: atom_id res chain seq x y z
N MET A 1 -37.67 26.51 4.37
CA MET A 1 -37.36 27.36 5.55
C MET A 1 -36.90 26.57 6.79
N LEU A 2 -37.17 25.27 6.93
CA LEU A 2 -36.49 24.37 7.90
C LEU A 2 -35.33 23.56 7.28
N LEU A 3 -35.13 23.66 5.96
CA LEU A 3 -34.01 23.05 5.21
C LEU A 3 -32.78 23.97 5.09
N ASP A 4 -32.92 25.29 5.25
CA ASP A 4 -31.77 26.22 5.17
C ASP A 4 -30.92 26.25 6.44
N ARG A 5 -31.53 26.03 7.61
CA ARG A 5 -30.81 26.15 8.89
C ARG A 5 -29.95 24.93 9.25
N ALA A 6 -30.11 23.81 8.54
CA ALA A 6 -29.26 22.63 8.68
C ALA A 6 -27.98 22.75 7.82
N ASN A 7 -28.04 23.46 6.68
CA ASN A 7 -26.88 23.69 5.82
C ASN A 7 -25.93 24.74 6.40
N ASP A 8 -26.45 25.78 7.04
CA ASP A 8 -25.61 26.87 7.58
C ASP A 8 -24.79 26.47 8.82
N ARG A 9 -25.17 25.40 9.55
CA ARG A 9 -24.41 24.91 10.72
C ARG A 9 -23.42 23.78 10.40
N LEU A 10 -23.50 23.18 9.21
CA LEU A 10 -22.54 22.17 8.73
C LEU A 10 -21.41 22.76 7.88
N MET A 11 -21.52 24.05 7.52
CA MET A 11 -20.48 24.83 6.86
C MET A 11 -19.42 25.40 7.81
N GLU A 12 -19.61 25.32 9.14
CA GLU A 12 -18.71 25.94 10.13
C GLU A 12 -17.68 24.99 10.79
N SER A 13 -17.64 23.69 10.47
CA SER A 13 -16.56 22.81 10.97
C SER A 13 -16.07 21.70 10.04
N THR A 14 -16.40 21.75 8.75
CA THR A 14 -15.61 21.00 7.76
C THR A 14 -14.43 21.87 7.38
N THR A 15 -13.28 21.62 7.98
CA THR A 15 -12.00 22.19 7.57
C THR A 15 -11.87 21.94 6.07
N ARG A 16 -12.15 22.98 5.26
CA ARG A 16 -12.05 22.91 3.80
C ARG A 16 -10.61 22.51 3.51
N PHE A 17 -10.40 21.29 3.02
CA PHE A 17 -9.07 20.76 2.74
C PHE A 17 -8.32 21.77 1.86
N GLN A 18 -7.32 22.43 2.43
CA GLN A 18 -6.60 23.49 1.74
C GLN A 18 -5.62 22.83 0.76
N ARG A 19 -5.76 23.15 -0.52
CA ARG A 19 -4.91 22.60 -1.57
C ARG A 19 -3.76 23.57 -1.86
N TYR A 20 -2.60 23.27 -1.28
CA TYR A 20 -1.36 23.96 -1.62
C TYR A 20 -0.68 23.32 -2.82
N LEU A 21 -0.16 24.15 -3.71
CA LEU A 21 0.46 23.78 -4.97
C LEU A 21 1.89 24.31 -5.01
N TRP A 22 2.79 23.54 -5.62
CA TRP A 22 4.14 23.98 -5.92
C TRP A 22 4.21 24.57 -7.33
N ALA A 23 4.63 25.82 -7.44
CA ALA A 23 4.74 26.54 -8.71
C ALA A 23 6.16 26.43 -9.29
N LEU A 24 6.25 25.98 -10.54
CA LEU A 24 7.53 25.75 -11.22
C LEU A 24 8.19 27.02 -11.74
N GLY A 25 9.53 27.03 -11.68
CA GLY A 25 10.39 28.04 -12.31
C GLY A 25 10.70 29.27 -11.44
N ASP A 26 11.80 29.94 -11.79
CA ASP A 26 12.32 31.12 -11.08
C ASP A 26 11.37 32.32 -11.09
N LEU A 27 10.51 32.41 -12.11
CA LEU A 27 9.48 33.44 -12.17
C LEU A 27 8.53 33.29 -10.99
N ALA A 28 8.06 32.07 -10.71
CA ALA A 28 7.14 31.80 -9.62
C ALA A 28 7.73 32.15 -8.24
N ALA A 29 9.04 31.99 -8.08
CA ALA A 29 9.75 32.33 -6.84
C ALA A 29 9.83 33.84 -6.58
N LYS A 30 9.78 34.67 -7.62
CA LYS A 30 9.91 36.13 -7.53
C LYS A 30 8.59 36.85 -7.30
N ILE A 31 7.47 36.13 -7.37
CA ILE A 31 6.14 36.70 -7.17
C ILE A 31 5.94 37.04 -5.68
N PRO A 32 5.54 38.27 -5.33
CA PRO A 32 5.31 38.65 -3.94
C PRO A 32 4.23 37.82 -3.24
N THR A 33 4.49 37.42 -2.00
CA THR A 33 3.50 36.84 -1.09
C THR A 33 2.31 37.77 -0.91
N GLY A 34 1.11 37.19 -0.86
CA GLY A 34 -0.17 37.90 -0.72
C GLY A 34 -0.82 38.25 -2.06
N GLN A 35 -0.12 38.11 -3.18
CA GLN A 35 -0.70 38.34 -4.50
C GLN A 35 -1.63 37.19 -4.92
N THR A 36 -2.73 37.52 -5.59
CA THR A 36 -3.63 36.56 -6.23
C THR A 36 -3.39 36.52 -7.73
N ILE A 37 -3.17 35.32 -8.28
CA ILE A 37 -2.88 35.07 -9.70
C ILE A 37 -4.09 34.44 -10.35
N ALA A 38 -4.46 34.97 -11.53
CA ALA A 38 -5.61 34.51 -12.32
C ALA A 38 -6.91 34.38 -11.50
N ASP A 39 -7.12 35.29 -10.54
CA ASP A 39 -8.27 35.32 -9.62
C ASP A 39 -8.53 34.01 -8.84
N ARG A 40 -7.51 33.13 -8.73
CA ARG A 40 -7.65 31.78 -8.16
C ARG A 40 -6.54 31.41 -7.19
N TYR A 41 -5.28 31.66 -7.55
CA TYR A 41 -4.14 31.16 -6.79
C TYR A 41 -3.56 32.25 -5.91
N GLN A 42 -3.64 32.07 -4.59
CA GLN A 42 -3.03 33.00 -3.65
C GLN A 42 -1.60 32.58 -3.34
N VAL A 43 -0.62 33.47 -3.55
CA VAL A 43 0.79 33.19 -3.21
C VAL A 43 0.97 33.32 -1.70
N VAL A 44 1.18 32.21 -1.01
CA VAL A 44 1.34 32.18 0.46
C VAL A 44 2.81 32.19 0.89
N ALA A 45 3.69 31.64 0.07
CA ALA A 45 5.14 31.71 0.22
C ALA A 45 5.82 31.60 -1.16
N PRO A 46 7.13 31.87 -1.30
CA PRO A 46 7.83 31.69 -2.56
C PRO A 46 7.56 30.30 -3.15
N ARG A 47 6.97 30.27 -4.35
CA ARG A 47 6.57 29.04 -5.08
C ARG A 47 5.47 28.18 -4.43
N ILE A 48 4.90 28.58 -3.29
CA ILE A 48 3.79 27.86 -2.63
C ILE A 48 2.51 28.66 -2.78
N TRP A 49 1.56 28.11 -3.53
CA TRP A 49 0.32 28.79 -3.89
C TRP A 49 -0.88 28.01 -3.36
N LEU A 50 -1.85 28.71 -2.77
CA LEU A 50 -3.12 28.13 -2.31
C LEU A 50 -4.17 28.23 -3.42
N ASP A 51 -4.78 27.10 -3.79
CA ASP A 51 -5.94 27.05 -4.68
C ASP A 51 -7.20 27.44 -3.91
N THR A 52 -7.73 28.64 -4.18
CA THR A 52 -8.94 29.15 -3.51
C THR A 52 -10.26 28.66 -4.13
N GLN A 53 -10.19 28.03 -5.31
CA GLN A 53 -11.35 27.53 -6.07
C GLN A 53 -11.20 26.04 -6.37
N SER A 54 -11.10 25.23 -5.30
CA SER A 54 -10.86 23.79 -5.38
C SER A 54 -11.97 23.00 -6.09
N ASP A 55 -13.16 23.58 -6.22
CA ASP A 55 -14.35 23.06 -6.88
C ASP A 55 -14.34 23.21 -8.40
N ARG A 56 -13.41 24.01 -8.95
CA ARG A 56 -13.29 24.23 -10.39
C ARG A 56 -12.05 23.55 -10.96
N PRO A 57 -12.12 22.91 -12.15
CA PRO A 57 -10.94 22.35 -12.79
C PRO A 57 -9.91 23.45 -13.08
N PRO A 58 -8.60 23.15 -12.98
CA PRO A 58 -7.55 24.09 -13.37
C PRO A 58 -7.52 24.28 -14.89
N ARG A 59 -6.78 25.28 -15.34
CA ARG A 59 -6.50 25.42 -16.77
C ARG A 59 -5.52 24.31 -17.18
N PHE A 60 -5.90 23.55 -18.20
CA PHE A 60 -5.06 22.51 -18.79
C PHE A 60 -4.32 23.06 -20.01
N PRO A 61 -3.02 22.74 -20.17
CA PRO A 61 -2.28 23.17 -21.34
C PRO A 61 -2.67 22.33 -22.57
N SER A 62 -2.64 22.93 -23.76
CA SER A 62 -2.87 22.25 -25.03
C SER A 62 -1.98 22.84 -26.13
N PRO A 63 -0.98 22.09 -26.65
CA PRO A 63 -0.60 20.72 -26.28
C PRO A 63 0.04 20.64 -24.87
N VAL A 64 0.21 19.43 -24.34
CA VAL A 64 0.94 19.20 -23.08
C VAL A 64 2.42 19.59 -23.26
N PRO A 65 2.98 20.48 -22.42
CA PRO A 65 4.38 20.90 -22.50
C PRO A 65 5.35 19.74 -22.24
N GLU A 66 6.50 19.75 -22.89
CA GLU A 66 7.56 18.75 -22.69
C GLU A 66 8.00 18.63 -21.22
N GLU A 67 8.02 19.75 -20.50
CA GLU A 67 8.35 19.82 -19.06
C GLU A 67 7.38 19.05 -18.17
N ILE A 68 6.13 18.84 -18.62
CA ILE A 68 5.11 18.09 -17.87
C ILE A 68 5.23 16.58 -18.12
N ARG A 69 5.76 16.15 -19.27
CA ARG A 69 5.77 14.74 -19.66
C ARG A 69 6.40 13.80 -18.63
N PRO A 70 7.54 14.12 -17.97
CA PRO A 70 8.10 13.23 -16.95
C PRO A 70 7.11 12.94 -15.81
N TYR A 71 6.35 13.94 -15.35
CA TYR A 71 5.35 13.77 -14.29
C TYR A 71 4.22 12.82 -14.71
N LEU A 72 3.81 12.86 -15.98
CA LEU A 72 2.75 11.98 -16.50
C LEU A 72 3.21 10.52 -16.58
N HIS A 73 4.40 10.27 -17.13
CA HIS A 73 4.95 8.91 -17.23
C HIS A 73 5.29 8.31 -15.86
N LEU A 74 5.74 9.16 -14.93
CA LEU A 74 6.09 8.77 -13.57
C LEU A 74 4.90 8.78 -12.59
N TYR A 75 3.67 8.94 -13.09
CA TYR A 75 2.45 8.88 -12.26
C TYR A 75 2.33 7.62 -11.37
N PRO A 76 2.80 6.41 -11.78
CA PRO A 76 2.82 5.25 -10.88
C PRO A 76 3.64 5.50 -9.60
N TRP A 77 4.62 6.40 -9.66
CA TRP A 77 5.50 6.78 -8.55
C TRP A 77 4.99 8.01 -7.79
N ARG A 78 3.70 8.33 -7.88
CA ARG A 78 3.07 9.48 -7.20
C ARG A 78 3.22 9.47 -5.67
N LEU A 79 3.55 8.32 -5.09
CA LEU A 79 3.95 8.26 -3.68
C LEU A 79 5.27 9.01 -3.43
N HIS A 80 6.15 9.21 -4.40
CA HIS A 80 7.41 9.92 -4.20
C HIS A 80 7.55 11.18 -5.06
N ILE A 81 6.68 11.34 -6.05
CA ILE A 81 6.79 12.35 -7.10
C ILE A 81 5.50 13.19 -7.14
N PRO A 82 5.59 14.52 -7.20
CA PRO A 82 4.42 15.38 -7.29
C PRO A 82 3.73 15.25 -8.64
N GLU A 83 2.50 15.72 -8.75
CA GLU A 83 1.64 15.50 -9.92
C GLU A 83 1.36 16.83 -10.63
N ALA A 84 1.33 16.81 -11.96
CA ALA A 84 0.98 17.99 -12.73
C ALA A 84 -0.51 18.33 -12.56
N PHE A 85 -0.79 19.43 -11.86
CA PHE A 85 -2.15 19.89 -11.56
C PHE A 85 -2.74 20.70 -12.72
N GLY A 86 -1.98 21.64 -13.26
CA GLY A 86 -2.41 22.52 -14.34
C GLY A 86 -1.39 23.61 -14.64
N VAL A 87 -1.80 24.60 -15.43
CA VAL A 87 -0.98 25.78 -15.77
C VAL A 87 -1.68 27.08 -15.39
N CYS A 88 -0.89 28.11 -15.12
CA CYS A 88 -1.40 29.45 -14.83
C CYS A 88 -0.61 30.49 -15.62
N GLN A 89 -1.31 31.45 -16.23
CA GLN A 89 -0.66 32.63 -16.81
C GLN A 89 -0.43 33.67 -15.70
N TRP A 90 0.80 34.17 -15.61
CA TRP A 90 1.19 35.16 -14.60
C TRP A 90 0.59 36.55 -14.87
N ALA A 91 0.59 37.00 -16.13
CA ALA A 91 0.04 38.30 -16.52
C ALA A 91 -1.08 38.13 -17.55
N GLN A 92 -1.97 39.12 -17.63
CA GLN A 92 -3.10 39.14 -18.57
C GLN A 92 -2.70 39.33 -20.05
N SER A 93 -1.41 39.22 -20.36
CA SER A 93 -0.89 39.27 -21.74
C SER A 93 -0.75 37.86 -22.27
N GLU A 94 -1.24 37.61 -23.49
CA GLU A 94 -1.18 36.30 -24.17
C GLU A 94 0.25 35.77 -24.30
N ASP A 95 1.25 36.65 -24.39
CA ASP A 95 2.68 36.31 -24.50
C ASP A 95 3.37 35.93 -23.17
N SER A 96 2.64 35.91 -22.06
CA SER A 96 3.24 35.61 -20.74
C SER A 96 3.55 34.12 -20.61
N PRO A 97 4.73 33.74 -20.08
CA PRO A 97 5.04 32.33 -19.87
C PRO A 97 4.04 31.70 -18.90
N GLU A 98 3.60 30.49 -19.22
CA GLU A 98 2.77 29.69 -18.35
C GLU A 98 3.62 29.11 -17.21
N ILE A 99 3.09 29.18 -15.99
CA ILE A 99 3.66 28.56 -14.80
C ILE A 99 2.94 27.22 -14.59
N VAL A 100 3.69 26.13 -14.57
CA VAL A 100 3.18 24.81 -14.22
C VAL A 100 2.98 24.74 -12.71
N LEU A 101 1.82 24.22 -12.30
CA LEU A 101 1.47 23.99 -10.90
C LEU A 101 1.48 22.49 -10.63
N LEU A 102 2.11 22.10 -9.54
CA LEU A 102 2.15 20.72 -9.07
C LEU A 102 1.32 20.56 -7.80
N GLU A 103 0.49 19.53 -7.76
CA GLU A 103 -0.15 19.05 -6.55
C GLU A 103 0.61 17.84 -5.98
N ASN A 104 0.21 17.36 -4.80
CA ASN A 104 0.93 16.28 -4.11
C ASN A 104 2.45 16.60 -4.01
N ALA A 105 2.76 17.87 -3.73
CA ALA A 105 4.09 18.33 -3.37
C ALA A 105 4.28 18.26 -1.85
N PRO A 106 5.52 18.17 -1.33
CA PRO A 106 5.83 18.05 0.10
C PRO A 106 5.55 19.33 0.88
N ILE A 107 4.27 19.70 0.95
CA ILE A 107 3.71 20.87 1.61
C ILE A 107 2.66 20.37 2.61
N ASP A 108 2.71 20.84 3.85
CA ASP A 108 1.76 20.49 4.90
C ASP A 108 0.45 21.27 4.79
N GLY A 109 -0.50 20.97 5.69
CA GLY A 109 -1.81 21.64 5.75
C GLY A 109 -1.76 23.12 6.13
N ASN A 110 -0.59 23.66 6.43
CA ASN A 110 -0.36 25.08 6.77
C ASN A 110 0.43 25.82 5.67
N GLY A 111 0.72 25.16 4.55
CA GLY A 111 1.49 25.75 3.45
C GLY A 111 3.00 25.80 3.72
N GLN A 112 3.52 24.96 4.62
CA GLN A 112 4.94 24.85 4.93
C GLN A 112 5.55 23.62 4.27
N LEU A 113 6.80 23.72 3.80
CA LEU A 113 7.51 22.56 3.27
C LEU A 113 7.86 21.58 4.38
N TYR A 114 7.71 20.29 4.10
CA TYR A 114 8.32 19.25 4.92
C TYR A 114 9.86 19.41 4.95
N PRO A 115 10.53 18.97 6.02
CA PRO A 115 11.97 19.11 6.15
C PRO A 115 12.69 18.35 5.04
N THR A 116 13.88 18.84 4.69
CA THR A 116 14.80 18.09 3.83
C THR A 116 15.24 16.80 4.51
N LEU A 117 15.71 15.85 3.69
CA LEU A 117 16.29 14.60 4.17
C LEU A 117 17.45 14.87 5.15
N SER A 118 18.31 15.86 4.85
CA SER A 118 19.47 16.17 5.68
C SER A 118 19.12 16.81 7.01
N GLU A 119 18.14 17.72 7.04
CA GLU A 119 17.62 18.30 8.30
C GLU A 119 17.09 17.21 9.22
N SER A 120 16.45 16.18 8.65
CA SER A 120 15.83 15.09 9.41
C SER A 120 16.78 13.94 9.77
N ARG A 121 17.96 13.86 9.13
CA ARG A 121 18.85 12.69 9.21
C ARG A 121 19.31 12.40 10.63
N SER A 122 19.83 13.41 11.33
CA SER A 122 20.46 13.23 12.65
C SER A 122 19.49 12.75 13.74
N ALA A 123 18.21 13.11 13.64
CA ALA A 123 17.17 12.71 14.60
C ALA A 123 16.52 11.36 14.26
N ALA A 124 16.76 10.82 13.06
CA ALA A 124 16.10 9.61 12.58
C ALA A 124 16.74 8.33 13.13
N LYS A 125 15.91 7.31 13.37
CA LYS A 125 16.35 5.95 13.71
C LYS A 125 17.29 5.38 12.63
N PRO A 126 18.20 4.44 12.97
CA PRO A 126 19.08 3.82 11.98
C PRO A 126 18.30 3.17 10.82
N VAL A 127 17.23 2.41 11.09
CA VAL A 127 16.37 1.81 10.05
C VAL A 127 15.80 2.87 9.10
N ARG A 128 15.34 4.01 9.63
CA ARG A 128 14.73 5.12 8.87
C ARG A 128 15.73 5.74 7.90
N GLN A 129 16.96 5.96 8.36
CA GLN A 129 18.04 6.52 7.51
C GLN A 129 18.36 5.59 6.34
N VAL A 130 18.48 4.28 6.59
CA VAL A 130 18.72 3.28 5.53
C VAL A 130 17.53 3.21 4.58
N TYR A 131 16.30 3.26 5.11
CA TYR A 131 15.08 3.14 4.32
C TYR A 131 14.92 4.30 3.33
N TRP A 132 15.24 5.53 3.72
CA TRP A 132 15.24 6.67 2.80
C TRP A 132 16.22 6.47 1.64
N LEU A 133 17.43 5.98 1.91
CA LEU A 133 18.41 5.71 0.86
C LEU A 133 17.96 4.58 -0.05
N TRP A 134 17.30 3.56 0.50
CA TRP A 134 16.72 2.47 -0.28
C TRP A 134 15.65 3.01 -1.24
N GLN A 135 14.74 3.89 -0.77
CA GLN A 135 13.73 4.53 -1.62
C GLN A 135 14.36 5.39 -2.72
N LEU A 136 15.38 6.19 -2.40
CA LEU A 136 16.12 6.97 -3.41
C LEU A 136 16.74 6.07 -4.48
N LEU A 137 17.24 4.89 -4.09
CA LEU A 137 17.80 3.92 -5.02
C LEU A 137 16.73 3.30 -5.92
N GLN A 138 15.53 3.00 -5.39
CA GLN A 138 14.40 2.50 -6.20
C GLN A 138 13.95 3.53 -7.24
N LEU A 139 14.01 4.82 -6.91
CA LEU A 139 13.67 5.92 -7.83
C LEU A 139 14.74 6.18 -8.89
N TRP A 140 15.95 5.63 -8.76
CA TRP A 140 17.06 5.93 -9.67
C TRP A 140 16.77 5.54 -11.11
N THR A 141 16.41 4.28 -11.35
CA THR A 141 16.13 3.75 -12.70
C THR A 141 14.99 4.50 -13.40
N PRO A 142 13.78 4.64 -12.82
CA PRO A 142 12.68 5.32 -13.49
C PRO A 142 12.99 6.80 -13.78
N LEU A 143 13.68 7.50 -12.86
CA LEU A 143 14.07 8.90 -13.09
C LEU A 143 15.17 9.03 -14.14
N GLN A 144 16.08 8.06 -14.23
CA GLN A 144 17.11 8.03 -15.27
C GLN A 144 16.51 7.81 -16.66
N GLU A 145 15.55 6.87 -16.78
CA GLU A 145 14.82 6.61 -18.04
C GLU A 145 14.00 7.81 -18.49
N ALA A 146 13.43 8.56 -17.53
CA ALA A 146 12.70 9.80 -17.79
C ALA A 146 13.61 11.04 -17.98
N GLY A 147 14.94 10.92 -17.89
CA GLY A 147 15.88 12.03 -18.09
C GLY A 147 15.91 13.07 -16.96
N VAL A 148 15.44 12.71 -15.77
CA VAL A 148 15.27 13.59 -14.61
C VAL A 148 15.98 13.07 -13.34
N ALA A 149 16.99 12.19 -13.48
CA ALA A 149 17.74 11.65 -12.35
C ALA A 149 18.47 12.70 -11.49
N ALA A 150 18.75 13.89 -12.04
CA ALA A 150 19.29 15.02 -11.28
C ALA A 150 18.41 15.44 -10.10
N SER A 151 17.11 15.08 -10.14
CA SER A 151 16.16 15.31 -9.04
C SER A 151 16.60 14.65 -7.72
N LEU A 152 17.39 13.57 -7.78
CA LEU A 152 17.91 12.85 -6.62
C LEU A 152 19.28 13.37 -6.13
N LEU A 153 19.82 14.40 -6.77
CA LEU A 153 21.16 14.95 -6.49
C LEU A 153 21.11 16.37 -5.92
N ASP A 154 19.92 16.83 -5.52
CA ASP A 154 19.71 18.12 -4.86
C ASP A 154 19.05 17.93 -3.49
N GLU A 155 19.78 18.30 -2.46
CA GLU A 155 19.37 18.24 -1.06
C GLU A 155 18.11 19.05 -0.76
N ASN A 156 17.91 20.18 -1.43
CA ASN A 156 16.73 21.02 -1.24
C ASN A 156 15.47 20.44 -1.90
N ASN A 157 15.67 19.53 -2.86
CA ASN A 157 14.61 18.88 -3.61
C ASN A 157 14.07 17.64 -2.90
N ILE A 158 14.90 16.98 -2.08
CA ILE A 158 14.55 15.73 -1.39
C ILE A 158 14.00 16.06 0.00
N ARG A 159 12.69 15.92 0.16
CA ARG A 159 11.97 16.10 1.42
C ARG A 159 11.58 14.76 2.02
N VAL A 160 11.26 14.76 3.30
CA VAL A 160 10.80 13.55 4.01
C VAL A 160 9.57 13.84 4.88
N GLN A 161 8.64 12.90 4.89
CA GLN A 161 7.48 12.89 5.79
C GLN A 161 7.40 11.50 6.43
N GLY A 162 7.88 11.39 7.67
CA GLY A 162 8.04 10.08 8.29
C GLY A 162 8.97 9.21 7.45
N TRP A 163 8.52 8.00 7.09
CA TRP A 163 9.34 7.02 6.34
C TRP A 163 9.49 7.40 4.87
N ARG A 164 8.56 8.17 4.31
CA ARG A 164 8.46 8.49 2.89
C ARG A 164 9.51 9.52 2.47
N VAL A 165 10.24 9.21 1.40
CA VAL A 165 10.98 10.19 0.59
C VAL A 165 10.04 10.87 -0.40
N TRP A 166 10.15 12.18 -0.58
CA TRP A 166 9.25 12.93 -1.44
C TRP A 166 9.99 14.05 -2.17
N LEU A 167 9.95 14.02 -3.50
CA LEU A 167 10.57 15.04 -4.33
C LEU A 167 9.68 16.29 -4.41
N LEU A 168 10.31 17.46 -4.39
CA LEU A 168 9.63 18.74 -4.55
C LEU A 168 9.30 19.04 -6.02
N GLU A 169 10.21 18.70 -6.92
CA GLU A 169 10.04 18.81 -8.37
C GLU A 169 10.97 17.84 -9.13
N LEU A 170 10.67 17.60 -10.41
CA LEU A 170 11.53 16.90 -11.33
C LEU A 170 12.47 17.88 -12.05
N LYS A 171 13.76 17.58 -12.02
CA LYS A 171 14.83 18.40 -12.60
C LYS A 171 15.38 17.72 -13.85
N PRO A 172 15.04 18.21 -15.06
CA PRO A 172 15.61 17.66 -16.28
C PRO A 172 17.12 17.92 -16.34
N SER A 173 17.85 16.96 -16.89
CA SER A 173 19.30 17.08 -17.09
C SER A 173 19.70 16.59 -18.46
N THR A 174 20.54 17.37 -19.15
CA THR A 174 21.20 16.94 -20.39
C THR A 174 22.41 16.05 -20.10
N LEU A 175 22.87 16.02 -18.85
CA LEU A 175 23.97 15.16 -18.40
C LEU A 175 23.42 13.80 -17.97
N LYS A 176 24.02 12.73 -18.49
CA LYS A 176 23.71 11.38 -18.02
C LYS A 176 24.40 11.17 -16.66
N HIS A 177 23.61 11.15 -15.60
CA HIS A 177 24.12 10.87 -14.25
C HIS A 177 24.39 9.37 -14.07
N SER A 178 25.33 9.07 -13.18
CA SER A 178 25.82 7.73 -12.89
C SER A 178 25.69 7.42 -11.39
N LEU A 179 25.82 6.15 -11.02
CA LEU A 179 25.85 5.73 -9.60
C LEU A 179 26.97 6.41 -8.81
N LYS A 180 28.03 6.85 -9.49
CA LYS A 180 29.11 7.63 -8.88
C LYS A 180 28.61 8.98 -8.36
N ASP A 181 27.70 9.63 -9.08
CA ASP A 181 27.11 10.90 -8.67
C ASP A 181 26.23 10.71 -7.43
N LEU A 182 25.45 9.62 -7.37
CA LEU A 182 24.73 9.24 -6.15
C LEU A 182 25.68 8.98 -4.97
N GLY A 183 26.74 8.21 -5.18
CA GLY A 183 27.73 7.93 -4.14
C GLY A 183 28.40 9.20 -3.60
N GLN A 184 28.69 10.15 -4.48
CA GLN A 184 29.22 11.46 -4.11
C GLN A 184 28.19 12.26 -3.31
N PHE A 185 26.94 12.28 -3.75
CA PHE A 185 25.85 12.97 -3.06
C PHE A 185 25.60 12.39 -1.66
N TRP A 186 25.51 11.07 -1.53
CA TRP A 186 25.29 10.38 -0.25
C TRP A 186 26.44 10.58 0.74
N SER A 187 27.68 10.68 0.24
CA SER A 187 28.88 10.92 1.06
C SER A 187 28.83 12.24 1.82
N ASN A 188 28.11 13.26 1.32
CA ASN A 188 28.04 14.57 1.96
C ASN A 188 27.35 14.53 3.34
N GLY A 189 26.44 13.58 3.54
CA GLY A 189 25.69 13.43 4.81
C GLY A 189 26.20 12.30 5.70
N ILE A 190 27.44 11.84 5.49
CA ILE A 190 27.93 10.67 6.23
C ILE A 190 28.19 10.96 7.70
N ASP A 191 28.64 12.18 8.01
CA ASP A 191 28.95 12.62 9.37
C ASP A 191 27.68 12.71 10.26
N SER A 192 26.51 12.83 9.66
CA SER A 192 25.21 12.85 10.35
C SER A 192 24.51 11.48 10.37
N THR A 193 25.23 10.42 10.01
CA THR A 193 24.72 9.04 10.00
C THR A 193 24.73 8.43 11.41
N HIS A 194 23.70 7.65 11.74
CA HIS A 194 23.65 6.95 13.04
C HIS A 194 24.84 5.97 13.20
N PRO A 195 25.50 5.90 14.38
CA PRO A 195 26.71 5.09 14.58
C PRO A 195 26.57 3.62 14.18
N GLU A 196 25.41 3.02 14.43
CA GLU A 196 25.12 1.61 14.11
C GLU A 196 25.16 1.27 12.61
N ILE A 197 25.02 2.26 11.73
CA ILE A 197 24.98 2.06 10.27
C ILE A 197 26.09 2.85 9.56
N ALA A 198 26.88 3.64 10.29
CA ALA A 198 27.89 4.52 9.72
C ALA A 198 28.96 3.76 8.92
N GLU A 199 29.52 2.68 9.50
CA GLU A 199 30.52 1.85 8.82
C GLU A 199 29.98 1.17 7.54
N PRO A 200 28.88 0.37 7.58
CA PRO A 200 28.37 -0.27 6.38
C PRO A 200 27.92 0.74 5.32
N LEU A 201 27.31 1.86 5.73
CA LEU A 201 26.90 2.88 4.77
C LEU A 201 28.10 3.60 4.13
N THR A 202 29.19 3.79 4.88
CA THR A 202 30.46 4.31 4.34
C THR A 202 31.04 3.39 3.28
N ALA A 203 31.03 2.07 3.51
CA ALA A 203 31.47 1.10 2.52
C ALA A 203 30.63 1.18 1.23
N ILE A 204 29.30 1.25 1.35
CA ILE A 204 28.38 1.39 0.21
C ILE A 204 28.68 2.69 -0.57
N CYS A 205 28.84 3.82 0.12
CA CYS A 205 29.17 5.10 -0.52
C CYS A 205 30.52 5.06 -1.24
N GLN A 206 31.54 4.42 -0.65
CA GLN A 206 32.85 4.26 -1.28
C GLN A 206 32.78 3.41 -2.55
N GLN A 207 32.03 2.30 -2.54
CA GLN A 207 31.81 1.45 -3.72
C GLN A 207 31.10 2.22 -4.84
N LEU A 208 30.02 2.95 -4.51
CA LEU A 208 29.32 3.81 -5.47
C LEU A 208 30.27 4.82 -6.12
N ARG A 209 31.11 5.51 -5.33
CA ARG A 209 32.08 6.47 -5.84
C ARG A 209 33.19 5.84 -6.68
N GLY A 210 33.57 4.59 -6.36
CA GLY A 210 34.56 3.82 -7.11
C GLY A 210 34.11 3.53 -8.54
N GLY A 211 32.79 3.45 -8.77
CA GLY A 211 32.21 3.22 -10.10
C GLY A 211 32.30 1.78 -10.60
N GLU A 212 32.78 0.86 -9.76
CA GLU A 212 32.90 -0.57 -10.07
C GLU A 212 31.66 -1.37 -9.67
N ALA A 213 30.84 -0.84 -8.75
CA ALA A 213 29.66 -1.53 -8.25
C ALA A 213 28.45 -1.37 -9.19
N THR A 214 27.73 -2.46 -9.38
CA THR A 214 26.46 -2.49 -10.10
C THR A 214 25.31 -2.02 -9.20
N LEU A 215 24.21 -1.54 -9.81
CA LEU A 215 23.00 -1.18 -9.08
C LEU A 215 22.47 -2.35 -8.24
N GLN A 216 22.55 -3.57 -8.77
CA GLN A 216 22.06 -4.77 -8.09
C GLN A 216 22.88 -5.09 -6.83
N GLU A 217 24.22 -4.97 -6.89
CA GLU A 217 25.09 -5.19 -5.74
C GLU A 217 24.82 -4.18 -4.62
N ILE A 218 24.66 -2.90 -4.98
CA ILE A 218 24.34 -1.84 -4.02
C ILE A 218 22.96 -2.04 -3.42
N SER A 219 21.96 -2.37 -4.25
CA SER A 219 20.61 -2.68 -3.80
C SER A 219 20.62 -3.83 -2.80
N THR A 220 21.34 -4.92 -3.09
CA THR A 220 21.45 -6.10 -2.20
C THR A 220 22.09 -5.75 -0.86
N GLN A 221 23.17 -4.97 -0.86
CA GLN A 221 23.84 -4.57 0.38
C GLN A 221 22.97 -3.64 1.24
N LEU A 222 22.31 -2.68 0.60
CA LEU A 222 21.44 -1.72 1.28
C LEU A 222 20.18 -2.40 1.83
N ASP A 223 19.63 -3.34 1.08
CA ASP A 223 18.47 -4.14 1.49
C ASP A 223 18.80 -5.04 2.68
N ALA A 224 19.94 -5.74 2.66
CA ALA A 224 20.39 -6.54 3.79
C ALA A 224 20.56 -5.70 5.07
N LEU A 225 21.17 -4.50 4.95
CA LEU A 225 21.29 -3.57 6.07
C LEU A 225 19.93 -3.09 6.57
N LEU A 226 19.01 -2.77 5.66
CA LEU A 226 17.65 -2.32 5.98
C LEU A 226 16.90 -3.39 6.77
N LEU A 227 16.89 -4.63 6.27
CA LEU A 227 16.22 -5.75 6.93
C LEU A 227 16.82 -6.06 8.30
N GLU A 228 18.15 -6.03 8.42
CA GLU A 228 18.78 -6.25 9.72
C GLU A 228 18.39 -5.16 10.73
N ARG A 229 18.33 -3.89 10.31
CA ARG A 229 17.94 -2.79 11.20
C ARG A 229 16.45 -2.83 11.57
N ALA A 230 15.59 -3.20 10.63
CA ALA A 230 14.16 -3.33 10.88
C ALA A 230 13.86 -4.49 11.84
N ALA A 231 14.49 -5.64 11.62
CA ALA A 231 14.32 -6.86 12.43
C ALA A 231 14.76 -6.73 13.90
N ARG A 232 15.51 -5.68 14.26
CA ARG A 232 15.90 -5.38 15.64
C ARG A 232 14.82 -4.66 16.43
N GLN A 233 13.78 -4.16 15.78
CA GLN A 233 12.67 -3.50 16.45
C GLN A 233 11.67 -4.55 16.95
N PRO A 234 10.88 -4.27 18.00
CA PRO A 234 9.71 -5.09 18.27
C PRO A 234 8.69 -4.94 17.14
N LEU A 235 7.85 -5.94 16.92
CA LEU A 235 6.68 -5.82 16.06
C LEU A 235 5.46 -6.43 16.73
N ARG A 236 4.41 -5.64 16.85
CA ARG A 236 3.09 -6.10 17.29
C ARG A 236 2.07 -5.68 16.26
N VAL A 237 1.15 -6.58 15.99
CA VAL A 237 0.15 -6.40 14.95
C VAL A 237 -1.20 -6.72 15.55
N GLN A 238 -2.15 -5.82 15.34
CA GLN A 238 -3.57 -6.04 15.60
C GLN A 238 -4.32 -5.74 14.31
N VAL A 239 -5.39 -6.47 14.03
CA VAL A 239 -6.16 -6.30 12.80
C VAL A 239 -7.64 -6.44 13.11
N ALA A 240 -8.45 -5.59 12.51
CA ALA A 240 -9.91 -5.68 12.50
C ALA A 240 -10.41 -5.43 11.09
N GLY A 241 -11.45 -6.13 10.66
CA GLY A 241 -12.07 -5.89 9.37
C GLY A 241 -13.56 -6.18 9.37
N THR A 242 -14.27 -5.48 8.50
CA THR A 242 -15.71 -5.63 8.32
C THR A 242 -16.11 -5.29 6.90
N THR A 243 -17.32 -5.72 6.54
CA THR A 243 -17.95 -5.42 5.25
C THR A 243 -19.44 -5.15 5.46
N ASP A 244 -20.00 -4.21 4.69
CA ASP A 244 -21.40 -3.79 4.76
C ASP A 244 -21.95 -3.60 3.35
N SER A 245 -23.21 -3.98 3.12
CA SER A 245 -23.85 -3.84 1.81
C SER A 245 -24.14 -2.39 1.42
N GLY A 246 -24.02 -1.44 2.35
CA GLY A 246 -24.53 -0.09 2.16
C GLY A 246 -26.04 -0.02 2.36
N LEU A 247 -26.59 1.18 2.15
CA LEU A 247 -28.00 1.49 2.39
C LEU A 247 -28.89 1.21 1.17
N VAL A 248 -28.30 1.14 -0.02
CA VAL A 248 -29.04 1.06 -1.30
C VAL A 248 -28.92 -0.30 -1.99
N ARG A 249 -27.77 -0.97 -1.92
CA ARG A 249 -27.55 -2.23 -2.64
C ARG A 249 -28.33 -3.38 -1.99
N PRO A 250 -28.92 -4.29 -2.78
CA PRO A 250 -29.66 -5.44 -2.26
C PRO A 250 -28.74 -6.55 -1.73
N HIS A 251 -27.48 -6.58 -2.20
CA HIS A 251 -26.49 -7.59 -1.90
C HIS A 251 -25.13 -6.93 -1.68
N ASN A 252 -24.26 -7.63 -0.95
CA ASN A 252 -22.88 -7.24 -0.76
C ASN A 252 -22.00 -8.03 -1.75
N GLU A 253 -21.45 -7.33 -2.74
CA GLU A 253 -20.54 -7.90 -3.74
C GLU A 253 -19.08 -7.79 -3.30
N ASP A 254 -18.79 -7.06 -2.22
CA ASP A 254 -17.47 -7.04 -1.62
C ASP A 254 -17.17 -8.29 -0.80
N ALA A 255 -15.89 -8.57 -0.61
CA ALA A 255 -15.37 -9.49 0.39
C ALA A 255 -14.10 -8.92 1.03
N CYS A 256 -13.86 -9.26 2.30
CA CYS A 256 -12.62 -8.90 2.97
C CYS A 256 -12.10 -10.02 3.88
N TYR A 257 -10.84 -9.91 4.29
CA TYR A 257 -10.22 -10.77 5.29
C TYR A 257 -9.20 -9.99 6.14
N PRO A 258 -9.19 -10.17 7.47
CA PRO A 258 -10.17 -10.93 8.25
C PRO A 258 -11.46 -10.14 8.47
N THR A 259 -12.57 -10.86 8.58
CA THR A 259 -13.84 -10.36 9.13
C THR A 259 -13.88 -10.53 10.66
N LEU A 260 -14.88 -9.96 11.33
CA LEU A 260 -15.14 -10.22 12.75
C LEU A 260 -15.31 -11.73 13.05
N GLU A 261 -15.91 -12.49 12.14
CA GLU A 261 -16.08 -13.94 12.27
C GLU A 261 -14.73 -14.65 12.20
N ASP A 262 -13.88 -14.30 11.22
CA ASP A 262 -12.52 -14.85 11.10
C ASP A 262 -11.69 -14.62 12.39
N LEU A 263 -11.87 -13.47 13.06
CA LEU A 263 -11.17 -13.12 14.30
C LEU A 263 -11.69 -13.86 15.52
N GLN A 264 -12.98 -14.22 15.55
CA GLN A 264 -13.57 -15.07 16.58
C GLN A 264 -13.06 -16.52 16.46
N GLU A 265 -12.82 -16.98 15.23
CA GLU A 265 -12.30 -18.31 14.91
C GLU A 265 -10.76 -18.36 14.82
N LYS A 266 -10.03 -17.45 15.47
CA LYS A 266 -8.56 -17.33 15.35
C LYS A 266 -7.74 -18.59 15.66
N ASP A 267 -8.32 -19.55 16.39
CA ASP A 267 -7.67 -20.82 16.74
C ASP A 267 -7.80 -21.89 15.64
N GLU A 268 -8.63 -21.68 14.61
CA GLU A 268 -8.68 -22.52 13.41
C GLU A 268 -7.29 -22.57 12.74
N PRO A 269 -6.79 -23.74 12.30
CA PRO A 269 -5.42 -23.87 11.78
C PRO A 269 -5.08 -22.90 10.65
N LEU A 270 -6.02 -22.68 9.72
CA LEU A 270 -5.83 -21.73 8.63
C LEU A 270 -5.74 -20.27 9.13
N GLN A 271 -6.56 -19.89 10.12
CA GLN A 271 -6.55 -18.54 10.66
C GLN A 271 -5.31 -18.27 11.49
N LYS A 272 -4.89 -19.24 12.29
CA LYS A 272 -3.70 -19.14 13.13
C LYS A 272 -2.41 -18.91 12.32
N GLU A 273 -2.34 -19.45 11.10
CA GLU A 273 -1.18 -19.30 10.23
C GLU A 273 -1.22 -17.99 9.40
N LEU A 274 -2.40 -17.44 9.16
CA LEU A 274 -2.59 -16.23 8.35
C LEU A 274 -2.72 -14.96 9.18
N LEU A 275 -3.32 -15.02 10.36
CA LEU A 275 -3.44 -13.89 11.28
C LEU A 275 -2.16 -13.71 12.10
N PRO A 276 -1.69 -12.48 12.31
CA PRO A 276 -2.21 -11.20 11.82
C PRO A 276 -1.53 -10.73 10.51
N HIS A 277 -0.94 -11.65 9.74
CA HIS A 277 -0.05 -11.34 8.62
C HIS A 277 -0.77 -10.92 7.34
N VAL A 278 -2.02 -11.33 7.14
CA VAL A 278 -2.76 -11.14 5.90
C VAL A 278 -3.96 -10.23 6.09
N ALA A 279 -4.10 -9.23 5.22
CA ALA A 279 -5.28 -8.40 5.10
C ALA A 279 -5.67 -8.27 3.62
N ILE A 280 -6.96 -8.42 3.29
CA ILE A 280 -7.47 -8.46 1.91
C ILE A 280 -8.78 -7.68 1.84
N VAL A 281 -8.94 -6.86 0.80
CA VAL A 281 -10.24 -6.32 0.38
C VAL A 281 -10.40 -6.57 -1.12
N CYS A 282 -11.59 -7.02 -1.50
CA CYS A 282 -12.00 -7.30 -2.86
C CYS A 282 -13.37 -6.68 -3.08
N ASP A 283 -13.50 -5.89 -4.14
CA ASP A 283 -14.75 -5.27 -4.58
C ASP A 283 -15.26 -6.03 -5.81
N GLY A 284 -16.46 -6.58 -5.74
CA GLY A 284 -17.06 -7.37 -6.81
C GLY A 284 -17.49 -6.48 -7.97
N VAL A 285 -16.89 -6.67 -9.14
CA VAL A 285 -17.20 -5.88 -10.33
C VAL A 285 -18.23 -6.65 -11.18
N GLY A 286 -19.51 -6.28 -11.06
CA GLY A 286 -20.59 -6.95 -11.77
C GLY A 286 -21.81 -6.07 -12.02
N GLY A 287 -22.03 -5.64 -13.26
CA GLY A 287 -23.32 -5.07 -13.67
C GLY A 287 -24.47 -6.09 -13.74
N HIS A 288 -24.21 -7.39 -13.45
CA HIS A 288 -25.11 -8.54 -13.36
C HIS A 288 -24.46 -9.67 -12.50
N ASP A 289 -25.28 -10.57 -11.95
CA ASP A 289 -24.99 -11.74 -11.08
C ASP A 289 -23.54 -12.30 -11.14
N GLY A 290 -22.74 -12.10 -10.09
CA GLY A 290 -21.48 -12.83 -9.90
C GLY A 290 -20.30 -12.05 -9.31
N GLY A 291 -20.43 -10.74 -9.07
CA GLY A 291 -19.39 -9.96 -8.39
C GLY A 291 -19.07 -10.53 -7.01
N GLU A 292 -20.11 -10.90 -6.26
CA GLU A 292 -20.02 -11.57 -4.97
C GLU A 292 -19.30 -12.91 -5.06
N ILE A 293 -19.52 -13.67 -6.13
CA ILE A 293 -18.86 -14.96 -6.35
C ILE A 293 -17.36 -14.73 -6.58
N ALA A 294 -17.00 -13.74 -7.41
CA ALA A 294 -15.61 -13.44 -7.73
C ALA A 294 -14.82 -12.92 -6.52
N SER A 295 -15.38 -12.00 -5.74
CA SER A 295 -14.73 -11.43 -4.55
C SER A 295 -14.52 -12.50 -3.47
N HIS A 296 -15.54 -13.31 -3.16
CA HIS A 296 -15.43 -14.39 -2.19
C HIS A 296 -14.45 -15.47 -2.65
N MET A 297 -14.52 -15.90 -3.92
CA MET A 297 -13.59 -16.87 -4.48
C MET A 297 -12.14 -16.38 -4.38
N THR A 298 -11.90 -15.10 -4.65
CA THR A 298 -10.58 -14.47 -4.55
C THR A 298 -10.01 -14.61 -3.14
N VAL A 299 -10.76 -14.20 -2.12
CA VAL A 299 -10.34 -14.32 -0.72
C VAL A 299 -10.01 -15.76 -0.34
N GLN A 300 -10.87 -16.73 -0.72
CA GLN A 300 -10.66 -18.14 -0.35
C GLN A 300 -9.41 -18.74 -1.02
N VAL A 301 -9.20 -18.48 -2.31
CA VAL A 301 -8.02 -18.99 -3.03
C VAL A 301 -6.75 -18.32 -2.48
N LEU A 302 -6.77 -17.01 -2.21
CA LEU A 302 -5.64 -16.30 -1.62
C LEU A 302 -5.26 -16.88 -0.25
N LYS A 303 -6.22 -17.10 0.66
CA LYS A 303 -5.94 -17.70 1.98
C LYS A 303 -5.15 -19.01 1.86
N LEU A 304 -5.52 -19.88 0.91
CA LEU A 304 -4.83 -21.15 0.68
C LEU A 304 -3.43 -20.98 0.07
N GLN A 305 -3.28 -20.13 -0.93
CA GLN A 305 -2.00 -19.87 -1.61
C GLN A 305 -1.00 -19.18 -0.67
N LEU A 306 -1.45 -18.18 0.07
CA LEU A 306 -0.62 -17.41 1.01
C LEU A 306 -0.16 -18.26 2.19
N ARG A 307 -1.00 -19.17 2.69
CA ARG A 307 -0.59 -20.14 3.72
C ARG A 307 0.59 -20.99 3.24
N ALA A 308 0.49 -21.53 2.02
CA ALA A 308 1.54 -22.35 1.43
C ALA A 308 2.83 -21.52 1.25
N PHE A 309 2.70 -20.30 0.76
CA PHE A 309 3.81 -19.37 0.55
C PHE A 309 4.53 -18.99 1.85
N LEU A 310 3.79 -18.61 2.90
CA LEU A 310 4.34 -18.29 4.22
C LEU A 310 5.04 -19.50 4.85
N THR A 311 4.47 -20.70 4.68
CA THR A 311 5.09 -21.95 5.14
C THR A 311 6.43 -22.23 4.45
N GLU A 312 6.53 -21.91 3.15
CA GLU A 312 7.77 -22.05 2.39
C GLU A 312 8.83 -21.06 2.86
N ILE A 313 8.47 -19.77 3.00
CA ILE A 313 9.37 -18.74 3.52
C ILE A 313 9.88 -19.10 4.93
N ALA A 314 9.01 -19.58 5.81
CA ALA A 314 9.38 -19.96 7.17
C ALA A 314 10.40 -21.12 7.24
N ARG A 315 10.52 -21.93 6.17
CA ARG A 315 11.50 -23.02 6.07
C ARG A 315 12.83 -22.57 5.51
N GLU A 316 12.88 -21.41 4.86
CA GLU A 316 14.11 -20.88 4.31
C GLU A 316 15.06 -20.45 5.43
N SER A 317 16.34 -20.78 5.23
CA SER A 317 17.40 -20.47 6.20
C SER A 317 17.95 -19.06 6.04
N ALA A 318 17.77 -18.46 4.88
CA ALA A 318 18.25 -17.13 4.53
C ALA A 318 17.08 -16.26 4.06
N ALA A 319 17.26 -14.95 4.19
CA ALA A 319 16.30 -13.96 3.71
C ALA A 319 16.05 -14.16 2.20
N VAL A 320 14.78 -14.21 1.81
CA VAL A 320 14.37 -14.30 0.42
C VAL A 320 14.38 -12.88 -0.17
N SER A 321 15.01 -12.71 -1.33
CA SER A 321 15.09 -11.41 -1.99
C SER A 321 13.71 -10.83 -2.29
N HIS A 322 13.53 -9.53 -2.10
CA HIS A 322 12.25 -8.86 -2.34
C HIS A 322 11.69 -9.07 -3.77
N THR A 323 12.54 -9.13 -4.80
CA THR A 323 12.11 -9.38 -6.19
C THR A 323 11.45 -10.74 -6.35
N LEU A 324 12.03 -11.78 -5.74
CA LEU A 324 11.47 -13.13 -5.78
C LEU A 324 10.13 -13.22 -5.02
N ILE A 325 9.99 -12.50 -3.90
CA ILE A 325 8.71 -12.40 -3.21
C ILE A 325 7.66 -11.73 -4.10
N CYS A 326 7.99 -10.62 -4.77
CA CYS A 326 7.09 -9.96 -5.72
C CYS A 326 6.70 -10.89 -6.88
N ASP A 327 7.64 -11.63 -7.46
CA ASP A 327 7.38 -12.59 -8.54
C ASP A 327 6.42 -13.71 -8.09
N GLN A 328 6.59 -14.22 -6.87
CA GLN A 328 5.69 -15.25 -6.32
C GLN A 328 4.30 -14.71 -6.01
N LEU A 329 4.19 -13.49 -5.47
CA LEU A 329 2.89 -12.85 -5.26
C LEU A 329 2.17 -12.60 -6.59
N ALA A 330 2.88 -12.16 -7.63
CA ALA A 330 2.31 -12.03 -8.96
C ALA A 330 1.84 -13.38 -9.53
N ALA A 331 2.59 -14.47 -9.29
CA ALA A 331 2.19 -15.82 -9.68
C ALA A 331 0.93 -16.30 -8.94
N ILE A 332 0.84 -16.06 -7.64
CA ILE A 332 -0.35 -16.35 -6.82
C ILE A 332 -1.58 -15.61 -7.35
N VAL A 333 -1.44 -14.32 -7.65
CA VAL A 333 -2.52 -13.51 -8.26
C VAL A 333 -2.98 -14.10 -9.59
N ARG A 334 -2.06 -14.56 -10.44
CA ARG A 334 -2.41 -15.22 -11.72
C ARG A 334 -3.16 -16.52 -11.51
N VAL A 335 -2.83 -17.31 -10.49
CA VAL A 335 -3.58 -18.53 -10.11
C VAL A 335 -5.01 -18.18 -9.69
N VAL A 336 -5.18 -17.14 -8.88
CA VAL A 336 -6.50 -16.65 -8.47
C VAL A 336 -7.32 -16.21 -9.69
N ASN A 337 -6.74 -15.38 -10.57
CA ASN A 337 -7.39 -14.96 -11.81
C ASN A 337 -7.85 -16.16 -12.66
N ASN A 338 -6.98 -17.15 -12.84
CA ASN A 338 -7.29 -18.34 -13.63
C ASN A 338 -8.45 -19.15 -13.04
N THR A 339 -8.61 -19.14 -11.72
CA THR A 339 -9.72 -19.83 -11.05
C THR A 339 -11.06 -19.13 -11.35
N ILE A 340 -11.09 -17.79 -11.27
CA ILE A 340 -12.30 -17.01 -11.62
C ILE A 340 -12.59 -17.14 -13.12
N CYS A 341 -11.57 -17.09 -13.98
CA CYS A 341 -11.73 -17.29 -15.42
C CYS A 341 -12.28 -18.68 -15.75
N ALA A 342 -11.78 -19.74 -15.11
CA ALA A 342 -12.29 -21.10 -15.31
C ALA A 342 -13.76 -21.21 -14.90
N GLN A 343 -14.16 -20.56 -13.81
CA GLN A 343 -15.57 -20.52 -13.40
C GLN A 343 -16.43 -19.72 -14.38
N ASN A 344 -15.94 -18.59 -14.89
CA ASN A 344 -16.61 -17.84 -15.96
C ASN A 344 -16.81 -18.71 -17.22
N ASP A 345 -15.78 -19.42 -17.65
CA ASP A 345 -15.82 -20.27 -18.85
C ASP A 345 -16.77 -21.46 -18.64
N ALA A 346 -16.79 -22.06 -17.45
CA ALA A 346 -17.69 -23.16 -17.11
C ALA A 346 -19.17 -22.75 -17.05
N GLN A 347 -19.46 -21.45 -16.92
CA GLN A 347 -20.79 -20.86 -16.92
C GLN A 347 -21.12 -20.13 -18.23
N ASP A 348 -20.31 -20.32 -19.27
CA ASP A 348 -20.45 -19.67 -20.58
C ASP A 348 -20.56 -18.13 -20.48
N ARG A 349 -19.89 -17.52 -19.49
CA ARG A 349 -19.89 -16.07 -19.28
C ARG A 349 -18.88 -15.40 -20.20
N GLU A 350 -19.38 -14.54 -21.09
CA GLU A 350 -18.55 -13.83 -22.07
C GLU A 350 -18.59 -12.31 -21.89
N SER A 351 -17.51 -11.63 -22.29
CA SER A 351 -17.43 -10.17 -22.34
C SER A 351 -17.88 -9.51 -21.03
N ARG A 352 -18.95 -8.71 -21.05
CA ARG A 352 -19.48 -7.99 -19.88
C ARG A 352 -20.24 -8.88 -18.89
N GLN A 353 -20.46 -10.15 -19.22
CA GLN A 353 -21.10 -11.13 -18.32
C GLN A 353 -20.08 -11.85 -17.44
N ARG A 354 -18.78 -11.71 -17.73
CA ARG A 354 -17.74 -12.29 -16.87
C ARG A 354 -17.80 -11.61 -15.51
N MET A 355 -17.87 -12.42 -14.46
CA MET A 355 -17.63 -11.91 -13.11
C MET A 355 -16.17 -11.50 -12.96
N GLY A 356 -15.94 -10.46 -12.20
CA GLY A 356 -14.62 -10.03 -11.82
C GLY A 356 -14.61 -9.33 -10.47
N THR A 357 -13.43 -9.00 -10.00
CA THR A 357 -13.27 -8.29 -8.72
C THR A 357 -11.94 -7.54 -8.68
N THR A 358 -11.89 -6.48 -7.89
CA THR A 358 -10.62 -5.83 -7.50
C THR A 358 -9.86 -6.69 -6.51
N LEU A 359 -8.62 -6.29 -6.23
CA LEU A 359 -7.82 -6.85 -5.14
C LEU A 359 -6.94 -5.74 -4.59
N VAL A 360 -7.08 -5.46 -3.29
CA VAL A 360 -6.04 -4.81 -2.51
C VAL A 360 -5.69 -5.72 -1.33
N MET A 361 -4.43 -6.15 -1.26
CA MET A 361 -3.94 -7.09 -0.26
C MET A 361 -2.67 -6.57 0.39
N ALA A 362 -2.57 -6.78 1.70
CA ALA A 362 -1.36 -6.58 2.47
C ALA A 362 -0.88 -7.91 3.07
N LEU A 363 0.41 -8.20 2.91
CA LEU A 363 1.07 -9.39 3.45
C LEU A 363 2.31 -8.97 4.25
N GLN A 364 2.25 -9.10 5.57
CA GLN A 364 3.42 -8.99 6.44
C GLN A 364 4.20 -10.30 6.36
N VAL A 365 5.40 -10.27 5.79
CA VAL A 365 6.24 -11.47 5.61
C VAL A 365 7.19 -11.61 6.81
N PRO A 366 7.00 -12.62 7.69
CA PRO A 366 7.87 -12.84 8.84
C PRO A 366 9.13 -13.62 8.44
N GLN A 367 9.91 -13.08 7.49
CA GLN A 367 11.14 -13.74 7.06
C GLN A 367 12.26 -13.56 8.09
N LYS A 368 13.12 -14.57 8.21
CA LYS A 368 14.24 -14.57 9.14
C LYS A 368 15.43 -13.81 8.58
N VAL A 369 16.11 -13.05 9.44
CA VAL A 369 17.33 -12.32 9.09
C VAL A 369 18.49 -12.85 9.93
N ILE A 370 19.56 -13.29 9.27
CA ILE A 370 20.81 -13.66 9.94
C ILE A 370 21.73 -12.45 9.93
N THR A 371 22.07 -11.94 11.11
CA THR A 371 22.98 -10.80 11.27
C THR A 371 24.43 -11.19 10.96
N ALA A 372 25.30 -10.20 10.72
CA ALA A 372 26.74 -10.44 10.58
C ALA A 372 27.38 -11.15 11.79
N ALA A 373 26.77 -11.03 12.98
CA ALA A 373 27.20 -11.70 14.21
C ALA A 373 26.69 -13.15 14.33
N GLY A 374 25.88 -13.63 13.39
CA GLY A 374 25.29 -14.97 13.39
C GLY A 374 24.03 -15.11 14.26
N GLU A 375 23.49 -14.02 14.79
CA GLU A 375 22.17 -13.98 15.45
C GLU A 375 21.06 -14.12 14.39
N THR A 376 20.07 -14.96 14.67
CA THR A 376 18.85 -15.11 13.86
C THR A 376 17.74 -14.26 14.46
N LEU A 377 17.27 -13.29 13.69
CA LEU A 377 16.10 -12.47 13.98
C LEU A 377 14.90 -13.07 13.24
N GLU A 378 13.77 -13.22 13.93
CA GLU A 378 12.64 -14.03 13.43
C GLU A 378 11.70 -13.29 12.46
N ASN A 379 11.85 -11.97 12.27
CA ASN A 379 10.98 -11.18 11.39
C ASN A 379 11.74 -9.98 10.81
N ALA A 380 11.68 -9.79 9.48
CA ALA A 380 12.32 -8.68 8.77
C ALA A 380 11.45 -7.42 8.62
N HIS A 381 10.22 -7.45 9.16
CA HIS A 381 9.29 -6.32 9.22
C HIS A 381 8.86 -5.78 7.85
N GLU A 382 8.85 -6.65 6.85
CA GLU A 382 8.41 -6.29 5.52
C GLU A 382 6.91 -6.46 5.39
N LEU A 383 6.31 -5.52 4.67
CA LEU A 383 4.92 -5.51 4.29
C LEU A 383 4.83 -5.37 2.78
N TYR A 384 4.18 -6.33 2.12
CA TYR A 384 3.95 -6.31 0.69
C TYR A 384 2.51 -5.92 0.41
N LEU A 385 2.31 -4.90 -0.42
CA LEU A 385 1.00 -4.47 -0.91
C LEU A 385 0.83 -4.96 -2.34
N THR A 386 -0.27 -5.64 -2.64
CA THR A 386 -0.63 -6.09 -3.98
C THR A 386 -1.95 -5.45 -4.38
N ASN A 387 -1.96 -4.72 -5.50
CA ASN A 387 -3.13 -3.99 -5.98
C ASN A 387 -3.49 -4.35 -7.43
N ILE A 388 -4.79 -4.58 -7.67
CA ILE A 388 -5.45 -4.63 -8.98
C ILE A 388 -6.81 -3.95 -8.83
N GLY A 389 -7.06 -2.90 -9.61
CA GLY A 389 -8.32 -2.15 -9.56
C GLY A 389 -8.18 -0.84 -8.78
N ASP A 390 -9.28 -0.35 -8.24
CA ASP A 390 -9.46 0.96 -7.59
C ASP A 390 -9.78 0.89 -6.10
N SER A 391 -9.80 -0.31 -5.50
CA SER A 391 -9.69 -0.44 -4.04
C SER A 391 -8.32 0.08 -3.58
N ARG A 392 -8.26 0.64 -2.37
CA ARG A 392 -7.11 1.46 -1.94
C ARG A 392 -6.48 1.01 -0.64
N ALA A 393 -5.18 1.28 -0.50
CA ALA A 393 -4.44 1.15 0.75
C ALA A 393 -3.91 2.51 1.21
N TYR A 394 -3.95 2.76 2.52
CA TYR A 394 -3.46 3.98 3.16
C TYR A 394 -2.58 3.66 4.37
N TRP A 395 -1.50 4.42 4.55
CA TRP A 395 -0.71 4.46 5.77
C TRP A 395 -1.09 5.70 6.58
N LEU A 396 -1.56 5.48 7.81
CA LEU A 396 -2.06 6.52 8.70
C LEU A 396 -1.21 6.55 9.97
N THR A 397 -0.79 7.74 10.38
CA THR A 397 -0.13 7.99 11.66
C THR A 397 -0.93 9.00 12.48
N ARG A 398 -0.34 9.50 13.57
CA ARG A 398 -0.92 10.61 14.33
C ARG A 398 -0.92 11.92 13.53
N ASP A 399 0.02 12.06 12.60
CA ASP A 399 0.36 13.33 11.98
C ASP A 399 0.07 13.37 10.48
N TYR A 400 -0.13 12.22 9.83
CA TYR A 400 -0.37 12.19 8.39
C TYR A 400 -1.13 10.96 7.88
N CYS A 401 -1.67 11.11 6.67
CA CYS A 401 -2.31 10.07 5.87
C CYS A 401 -1.64 10.02 4.48
N GLN A 402 -1.24 8.83 4.05
CA GLN A 402 -0.59 8.59 2.76
C GLN A 402 -1.32 7.50 2.00
N ARG A 403 -1.89 7.82 0.84
CA ARG A 403 -2.40 6.81 -0.10
C ARG A 403 -1.24 6.07 -0.73
N LEU A 404 -1.22 4.75 -0.59
CA LEU A 404 -0.13 3.88 -1.01
C LEU A 404 -0.37 3.33 -2.42
N THR A 405 -1.63 3.12 -2.80
CA THR A 405 -2.01 2.57 -4.11
C THR A 405 -2.24 3.64 -5.18
N VAL A 406 -2.17 3.18 -6.43
CA VAL A 406 -2.59 3.92 -7.62
C VAL A 406 -3.68 3.10 -8.30
N ASP A 407 -4.84 3.71 -8.50
CA ASP A 407 -6.00 3.05 -9.08
C ASP A 407 -5.73 2.61 -10.53
N ASP A 408 -6.22 1.44 -10.88
CA ASP A 408 -6.19 0.92 -12.25
C ASP A 408 -7.40 1.40 -13.06
N ASP A 409 -7.56 2.71 -13.20
CA ASP A 409 -8.67 3.36 -13.89
C ASP A 409 -8.27 3.97 -15.25
N VAL A 410 -9.27 4.37 -16.05
CA VAL A 410 -9.03 5.02 -17.35
C VAL A 410 -8.30 6.34 -17.13
N ALA A 411 -8.64 7.12 -16.10
CA ALA A 411 -8.00 8.40 -15.83
C ALA A 411 -6.48 8.26 -15.66
N GLY A 412 -6.04 7.37 -14.76
CA GLY A 412 -4.64 7.03 -14.53
C GLY A 412 -3.96 6.41 -15.75
N ARG A 413 -4.67 5.64 -16.58
CA ARG A 413 -4.12 5.17 -17.86
C ARG A 413 -3.84 6.32 -18.83
N GLU A 414 -4.78 7.25 -19.02
CA GLU A 414 -4.56 8.38 -19.95
C GLU A 414 -3.43 9.30 -19.48
N VAL A 415 -3.26 9.45 -18.16
CA VAL A 415 -2.10 10.12 -17.56
C VAL A 415 -0.81 9.39 -17.87
N ARG A 416 -0.70 8.09 -17.57
CA ARG A 416 0.51 7.28 -17.81
C ARG A 416 0.93 7.27 -19.29
N LEU A 417 -0.04 7.35 -20.20
CA LEU A 417 0.18 7.44 -21.65
C LEU A 417 0.57 8.86 -22.13
N GLY A 418 0.69 9.83 -21.22
CA GLY A 418 1.07 11.21 -21.52
C GLY A 418 0.00 11.99 -22.31
N ARG A 419 -1.27 11.57 -22.25
CA ARG A 419 -2.36 12.15 -23.05
C ARG A 419 -3.09 13.29 -22.36
N SER A 420 -3.17 13.26 -21.03
CA SER A 420 -3.87 14.27 -20.23
C SER A 420 -3.28 14.37 -18.83
N LEU A 421 -3.45 15.52 -18.18
CA LEU A 421 -3.21 15.65 -16.74
C LEU A 421 -4.30 14.87 -15.96
N TYR A 422 -4.02 14.45 -14.72
CA TYR A 422 -4.98 13.64 -13.94
C TYR A 422 -6.31 14.36 -13.73
N ARG A 423 -6.26 15.62 -13.31
CA ARG A 423 -7.45 16.47 -13.13
C ARG A 423 -8.29 16.64 -14.41
N GLN A 424 -7.65 16.62 -15.58
CA GLN A 424 -8.35 16.65 -16.88
C GLN A 424 -8.94 15.28 -17.23
N ALA A 425 -8.21 14.20 -16.93
CA ALA A 425 -8.63 12.84 -17.22
C ALA A 425 -9.90 12.45 -16.42
N LEU A 426 -10.07 13.00 -15.22
CA LEU A 426 -11.27 12.85 -14.40
C LEU A 426 -12.54 13.45 -15.02
N GLU A 427 -12.43 14.38 -15.98
CA GLU A 427 -13.59 14.96 -16.66
C GLU A 427 -14.22 14.01 -17.71
N ARG A 428 -13.58 12.87 -17.97
CA ARG A 428 -14.09 11.88 -18.91
C ARG A 428 -15.26 11.11 -18.31
N TYR A 429 -16.24 10.77 -19.14
CA TYR A 429 -17.38 9.95 -18.72
C TYR A 429 -16.98 8.54 -18.27
N ASP A 430 -15.85 8.02 -18.78
CA ASP A 430 -15.31 6.70 -18.48
C ASP A 430 -14.12 6.75 -17.51
N ALA A 431 -13.86 7.89 -16.86
CA ALA A 431 -12.66 8.12 -16.05
C ALA A 431 -12.40 7.04 -15.00
N ALA A 432 -13.45 6.69 -14.23
CA ALA A 432 -13.42 5.69 -13.17
C ALA A 432 -13.54 4.24 -13.68
N ALA A 433 -13.68 4.02 -14.99
CA ALA A 433 -13.80 2.65 -15.49
C ALA A 433 -12.50 1.88 -15.26
N LEU A 434 -12.60 0.69 -14.67
CA LEU A 434 -11.47 -0.18 -14.44
C LEU A 434 -10.78 -0.60 -15.74
N THR A 435 -9.45 -0.61 -15.71
CA THR A 435 -8.57 -1.03 -16.81
C THR A 435 -8.08 -2.46 -16.65
N GLN A 436 -8.05 -2.95 -15.41
CA GLN A 436 -7.85 -4.35 -15.07
C GLN A 436 -8.64 -4.71 -13.81
N ALA A 437 -9.12 -5.96 -13.78
CA ALA A 437 -9.78 -6.60 -12.65
C ALA A 437 -9.57 -8.12 -12.77
N LEU A 438 -9.54 -8.83 -11.66
CA LEU A 438 -9.42 -10.29 -11.64
C LEU A 438 -10.63 -10.95 -12.33
N GLY A 439 -10.41 -12.06 -13.03
CA GLY A 439 -11.45 -12.87 -13.69
C GLY A 439 -11.94 -12.35 -15.06
N THR A 440 -11.60 -11.11 -15.40
CA THR A 440 -12.13 -10.45 -16.61
C THR A 440 -11.34 -10.79 -17.88
N ARG A 441 -10.05 -11.15 -17.75
CA ARG A 441 -9.13 -11.39 -18.87
C ARG A 441 -8.12 -12.50 -18.55
N ASP A 442 -7.38 -12.93 -19.57
CA ASP A 442 -6.28 -13.90 -19.40
C ASP A 442 -5.23 -13.39 -18.39
N SER A 443 -4.69 -14.29 -17.56
CA SER A 443 -3.74 -13.94 -16.50
C SER A 443 -2.41 -13.37 -17.01
N GLN A 444 -2.05 -13.62 -18.27
CA GLN A 444 -0.87 -13.01 -18.90
C GLN A 444 -1.05 -11.51 -19.18
N MET A 445 -2.30 -11.04 -19.24
CA MET A 445 -2.65 -9.64 -19.46
C MET A 445 -2.82 -8.85 -18.16
N LEU A 446 -2.69 -9.50 -17.00
CA LEU A 446 -2.74 -8.85 -15.69
C LEU A 446 -1.35 -8.34 -15.30
N HIS A 447 -1.35 -7.12 -14.77
CA HIS A 447 -0.16 -6.44 -14.27
C HIS A 447 -0.41 -5.97 -12.83
N PRO A 448 -0.41 -6.87 -11.83
CA PRO A 448 -0.56 -6.47 -10.44
C PRO A 448 0.57 -5.52 -10.04
N THR A 449 0.20 -4.43 -9.36
CA THR A 449 1.18 -3.55 -8.72
C THR A 449 1.56 -4.16 -7.37
N ILE A 450 2.86 -4.42 -7.15
CA ILE A 450 3.35 -5.02 -5.91
C ILE A 450 4.43 -4.13 -5.31
N ASP A 451 4.11 -3.46 -4.21
CA ASP A 451 5.01 -2.56 -3.50
C ASP A 451 5.45 -3.15 -2.17
N ARG A 452 6.67 -2.79 -1.76
CA ARG A 452 7.24 -3.21 -0.47
C ARG A 452 7.42 -2.01 0.45
N LEU A 453 6.94 -2.18 1.66
CA LEU A 453 7.11 -1.25 2.78
C LEU A 453 7.90 -1.92 3.90
N ILE A 454 8.67 -1.11 4.63
CA ILE A 454 9.34 -1.53 5.86
C ILE A 454 8.62 -0.89 7.04
N LEU A 455 8.17 -1.71 7.98
CA LEU A 455 7.50 -1.27 9.19
C LEU A 455 8.53 -0.77 10.20
N ASP A 456 8.77 0.55 10.23
CA ASP A 456 9.76 1.18 11.11
C ASP A 456 9.23 2.32 12.01
N GLU A 457 7.93 2.58 11.94
CA GLU A 457 7.15 3.38 12.87
C GLU A 457 5.78 2.77 13.19
N ASP A 458 5.18 3.26 14.28
CA ASP A 458 3.81 2.92 14.64
C ASP A 458 2.84 3.57 13.65
N GLY A 459 1.88 2.80 13.18
CA GLY A 459 0.88 3.30 12.25
C GLY A 459 -0.24 2.32 11.99
N LEU A 460 -1.25 2.81 11.27
CA LEU A 460 -2.37 2.02 10.81
C LEU A 460 -2.27 1.85 9.30
N LEU A 461 -2.38 0.62 8.84
CA LEU A 461 -2.63 0.31 7.45
C LEU A 461 -4.14 0.12 7.27
N LEU A 462 -4.76 0.96 6.45
CA LEU A 462 -6.16 0.86 6.06
C LEU A 462 -6.23 0.31 4.63
N LEU A 463 -6.93 -0.80 4.44
CA LEU A 463 -7.39 -1.30 3.15
C LEU A 463 -8.89 -1.04 3.04
N CYS A 464 -9.37 -0.53 1.91
CA CYS A 464 -10.79 -0.32 1.70
C CYS A 464 -11.22 -0.40 0.22
N SER A 465 -12.51 -0.72 0.00
CA SER A 465 -13.14 -0.57 -1.32
C SER A 465 -13.42 0.90 -1.67
N ASP A 466 -13.92 1.15 -2.87
CA ASP A 466 -14.28 2.50 -3.33
C ASP A 466 -15.43 3.09 -2.49
N GLY A 467 -16.31 2.26 -1.93
CA GLY A 467 -17.41 2.67 -1.05
C GLY A 467 -16.98 3.54 0.13
N LEU A 468 -15.77 3.32 0.68
CA LEU A 468 -15.17 4.28 1.63
C LEU A 468 -14.35 5.37 0.94
N SER A 469 -13.51 5.01 -0.02
CA SER A 469 -12.44 5.89 -0.49
C SER A 469 -12.84 6.92 -1.54
N ASP A 470 -13.97 6.72 -2.20
CA ASP A 470 -14.53 7.67 -3.16
C ASP A 470 -14.79 9.02 -2.52
N ASN A 471 -14.64 10.07 -3.33
CA ASN A 471 -14.73 11.46 -2.88
C ASN A 471 -13.69 11.84 -1.80
N ASP A 472 -12.57 11.14 -1.73
CA ASP A 472 -11.43 11.40 -0.82
C ASP A 472 -11.85 11.39 0.67
N TRP A 473 -12.82 10.57 1.06
CA TRP A 473 -13.32 10.56 2.44
C TRP A 473 -12.29 10.07 3.46
N VAL A 474 -11.37 9.20 3.07
CA VAL A 474 -10.26 8.79 3.93
C VAL A 474 -9.36 10.00 4.21
N GLU A 475 -8.91 10.71 3.18
CA GLU A 475 -8.06 11.89 3.30
C GLU A 475 -8.74 13.04 4.05
N LYS A 476 -10.06 13.18 3.92
CA LYS A 476 -10.84 14.20 4.62
C LYS A 476 -11.08 13.87 6.09
N SER A 477 -11.10 12.59 6.47
CA SER A 477 -11.57 12.17 7.79
C SER A 477 -10.51 11.51 8.68
N TRP A 478 -9.36 11.05 8.14
CA TRP A 478 -8.38 10.25 8.88
C TRP A 478 -7.97 10.82 10.25
N HIS A 479 -7.87 12.15 10.35
CA HIS A 479 -7.47 12.88 11.56
C HIS A 479 -8.45 12.70 12.73
N GLU A 480 -9.71 12.33 12.45
CA GLU A 480 -10.75 12.02 13.45
C GLU A 480 -10.63 10.58 13.99
N PHE A 481 -9.95 9.69 13.27
CA PHE A 481 -9.94 8.25 13.54
C PHE A 481 -8.56 7.73 13.94
N ALA A 482 -7.54 7.96 13.11
CA ALA A 482 -6.23 7.34 13.29
C ALA A 482 -5.52 7.77 14.59
N PRO A 483 -5.50 9.06 14.98
CA PRO A 483 -4.89 9.46 16.24
C PRO A 483 -5.55 8.82 17.46
N ALA A 484 -6.88 8.69 17.48
CA ALA A 484 -7.61 8.09 18.60
C ALA A 484 -7.22 6.62 18.81
N VAL A 485 -7.06 5.84 17.74
CA VAL A 485 -6.57 4.46 17.82
C VAL A 485 -5.11 4.41 18.30
N LEU A 486 -4.26 5.23 17.69
CA LEU A 486 -2.82 5.23 18.01
C LEU A 486 -2.54 5.73 19.44
N ASN A 487 -3.43 6.54 20.01
CA ASN A 487 -3.35 6.99 21.40
C ASN A 487 -4.03 6.02 22.39
N GLY A 488 -4.67 4.95 21.90
CA GLY A 488 -5.39 3.98 22.74
C GLY A 488 -6.73 4.50 23.28
N GLU A 489 -7.30 5.53 22.66
CA GLU A 489 -8.60 6.14 23.02
C GLU A 489 -9.79 5.41 22.38
N ARG A 490 -9.54 4.64 21.32
CA ARG A 490 -10.54 3.86 20.57
C ARG A 490 -9.94 2.53 20.09
N THR A 491 -10.74 1.46 20.03
CA THR A 491 -10.28 0.17 19.48
C THR A 491 -10.29 0.17 17.95
N LEU A 492 -9.70 -0.87 17.34
CA LEU A 492 -9.75 -1.04 15.89
C LEU A 492 -11.16 -1.32 15.39
N GLU A 493 -11.90 -2.16 16.11
CA GLU A 493 -13.27 -2.57 15.79
C GLU A 493 -14.21 -1.36 15.80
N GLU A 494 -14.16 -0.55 16.87
CA GLU A 494 -14.95 0.68 16.99
C GLU A 494 -14.65 1.67 15.86
N THR A 495 -13.39 1.71 15.41
CA THR A 495 -12.93 2.61 14.34
C THR A 495 -13.40 2.14 12.97
N VAL A 496 -13.26 0.85 12.68
CA VAL A 496 -13.73 0.23 11.45
C VAL A 496 -15.24 0.41 11.30
N GLU A 497 -16.02 0.14 12.36
CA GLU A 497 -17.47 0.39 12.36
C GLU A 497 -17.81 1.87 12.16
N ALA A 498 -17.02 2.78 12.74
CA ALA A 498 -17.26 4.21 12.61
C ALA A 498 -16.97 4.72 11.18
N TRP A 499 -15.97 4.18 10.49
CA TRP A 499 -15.77 4.46 9.07
C TRP A 499 -16.84 3.84 8.18
N VAL A 500 -17.36 2.64 8.48
CA VAL A 500 -18.52 2.11 7.75
C VAL A 500 -19.73 3.01 7.90
N ARG A 501 -20.00 3.52 9.11
CA ARG A 501 -21.09 4.50 9.31
C ARG A 501 -20.87 5.75 8.47
N LEU A 502 -19.65 6.30 8.46
CA LEU A 502 -19.32 7.45 7.60
C LEU A 502 -19.54 7.13 6.11
N ALA A 503 -19.07 5.98 5.64
CA ALA A 503 -19.27 5.55 4.27
C ALA A 503 -20.76 5.41 3.93
N ASN A 504 -21.56 4.79 4.78
CA ASN A 504 -23.01 4.68 4.59
C ASN A 504 -23.71 6.04 4.57
N GLU A 505 -23.25 7.01 5.37
CA GLU A 505 -23.78 8.37 5.36
C GLU A 505 -23.40 9.17 4.10
N LYS A 506 -22.22 8.93 3.52
CA LYS A 506 -21.67 9.76 2.43
C LYS A 506 -21.69 9.13 1.05
N ASN A 507 -21.48 7.81 0.99
CA ASN A 507 -21.34 6.97 -0.19
C ASN A 507 -22.24 5.72 -0.12
N GLY A 508 -23.27 5.68 0.74
CA GLY A 508 -24.09 4.48 1.01
C GLY A 508 -24.89 3.92 -0.17
N HIS A 509 -24.66 4.42 -1.39
CA HIS A 509 -25.08 3.80 -2.64
C HIS A 509 -24.25 2.56 -3.01
N ASP A 510 -23.07 2.38 -2.41
CA ASP A 510 -22.19 1.23 -2.66
C ASP A 510 -21.96 0.33 -1.45
N ASN A 511 -21.40 -0.85 -1.72
CA ASN A 511 -20.86 -1.72 -0.69
C ASN A 511 -19.63 -1.07 -0.05
N THR A 512 -19.33 -1.39 1.20
CA THR A 512 -18.15 -0.85 1.89
C THR A 512 -17.45 -1.95 2.65
N SER A 513 -16.18 -2.15 2.32
CA SER A 513 -15.31 -3.09 3.01
C SER A 513 -14.06 -2.42 3.51
N ILE A 514 -13.68 -2.74 4.74
CA ILE A 514 -12.59 -2.09 5.46
C ILE A 514 -11.81 -3.15 6.22
N VAL A 515 -10.48 -3.13 6.08
CA VAL A 515 -9.57 -3.84 6.99
C VAL A 515 -8.54 -2.85 7.51
N LEU A 516 -8.43 -2.75 8.84
CA LEU A 516 -7.54 -1.86 9.55
C LEU A 516 -6.53 -2.67 10.37
N THR A 517 -5.25 -2.52 10.06
CA THR A 517 -4.15 -3.20 10.73
C THR A 517 -3.28 -2.19 11.46
N HIS A 518 -3.15 -2.32 12.77
CA HIS A 518 -2.25 -1.53 13.60
C HIS A 518 -0.91 -2.22 13.77
N TYR A 519 0.13 -1.61 13.22
CA TYR A 519 1.51 -2.02 13.41
C TYR A 519 2.14 -1.14 14.49
N ARG A 520 2.71 -1.78 15.51
CA ARG A 520 3.46 -1.11 16.58
C ARG A 520 4.87 -1.67 16.63
N VAL A 521 5.85 -0.77 16.46
CA VAL A 521 7.29 -1.05 16.51
C VAL A 521 8.03 -0.24 17.58
N SER A 522 7.31 0.61 18.31
CA SER A 522 7.80 1.23 19.52
C SER A 522 7.87 0.24 20.69
N GLU A 523 8.86 0.44 21.56
CA GLU A 523 8.94 -0.26 22.85
C GLU A 523 7.76 0.17 23.75
N LEU A 524 7.21 -0.77 24.52
CA LEU A 524 6.23 -0.41 25.56
C LEU A 524 6.90 0.51 26.56
N THR A 525 6.52 1.79 26.58
CA THR A 525 6.90 2.62 27.71
C THR A 525 6.15 2.13 28.95
N ALA A 526 6.86 1.94 30.07
CA ALA A 526 6.31 1.45 31.33
C ALA A 526 5.13 2.27 31.88
N LYS A 527 4.81 3.43 31.28
CA LYS A 527 3.64 4.26 31.60
C LYS A 527 2.31 3.70 31.05
N GLU A 528 2.31 2.83 30.05
CA GLU A 528 1.08 2.26 29.49
C GLU A 528 0.51 1.07 30.29
N VAL A 529 1.20 0.61 31.34
CA VAL A 529 0.63 -0.35 32.31
C VAL A 529 0.18 0.42 33.56
N GLN A 530 -0.91 1.18 33.43
CA GLN A 530 -1.78 1.45 34.58
C GLN A 530 -3.05 0.60 34.44
N LEU A 531 -2.90 -0.69 34.69
CA LEU A 531 -4.02 -1.55 35.05
C LEU A 531 -4.42 -1.16 36.48
N PHE A 532 -5.54 -0.44 36.60
CA PHE A 532 -6.25 -0.10 37.84
C PHE A 532 -5.55 0.91 38.77
N ASP A 533 -6.18 2.07 38.95
CA ASP A 533 -6.04 2.87 40.18
C ASP A 533 -7.10 2.39 41.20
N PRO A 534 -6.72 1.72 42.30
CA PRO A 534 -7.68 1.23 43.29
C PRO A 534 -8.36 2.36 44.08
N ALA A 535 -7.97 3.63 43.91
CA ALA A 535 -8.48 4.73 44.73
C ALA A 535 -9.86 5.27 44.33
N HIS A 536 -10.44 4.82 43.22
CA HIS A 536 -11.76 5.27 42.76
C HIS A 536 -12.82 4.16 42.77
N GLN A 537 -13.07 3.56 43.94
CA GLN A 537 -14.40 3.00 44.27
C GLN A 537 -14.51 2.71 45.78
N THR A 538 -14.86 3.71 46.57
CA THR A 538 -15.60 3.50 47.83
C THR A 538 -16.54 4.68 48.07
N LYS A 539 -17.74 4.58 47.50
CA LYS A 539 -18.94 5.17 48.10
C LYS A 539 -20.07 4.15 48.03
N GLY A 540 -20.27 3.47 49.16
CA GLY A 540 -21.51 2.86 49.63
C GLY A 540 -22.03 1.68 48.81
N LEU A 541 -22.07 0.49 49.41
CA LEU A 541 -23.29 -0.04 50.03
C LEU A 541 -22.98 -1.39 50.72
N ASP A 542 -23.30 -1.45 52.01
CA ASP A 542 -23.72 -2.57 52.87
C ASP A 542 -23.20 -3.99 52.65
N THR A 543 -22.52 -4.53 53.68
CA THR A 543 -22.45 -5.95 54.02
C THR A 543 -23.55 -6.29 55.06
N PRO A 544 -24.14 -7.50 55.05
CA PRO A 544 -23.48 -8.63 55.72
C PRO A 544 -23.65 -10.03 55.07
N ASP A 545 -22.66 -10.86 55.36
CA ASP A 545 -22.67 -12.33 55.51
C ASP A 545 -23.20 -13.21 54.36
N THR A 546 -22.34 -14.02 53.73
CA THR A 546 -22.11 -15.44 54.08
C THR A 546 -21.22 -16.16 53.05
N LEU A 547 -20.43 -17.12 53.55
CA LEU A 547 -19.92 -18.33 52.89
C LEU A 547 -18.79 -18.18 51.85
N MET A 548 -17.57 -18.28 52.37
CA MET A 548 -16.43 -18.83 51.63
C MET A 548 -16.70 -20.28 51.22
N SER A 549 -16.66 -20.55 49.91
CA SER A 549 -16.70 -21.88 49.32
C SER A 549 -15.29 -22.50 49.29
N GLU A 550 -15.20 -23.74 49.77
CA GLU A 550 -14.01 -24.59 49.93
C GLU A 550 -13.17 -24.85 48.65
N SER A 551 -13.62 -24.40 47.49
CA SER A 551 -12.92 -24.59 46.21
C SER A 551 -11.64 -23.74 46.02
N SER A 552 -11.42 -22.72 46.86
CA SER A 552 -10.26 -21.82 46.74
C SER A 552 -9.04 -22.21 47.59
N LYS A 553 -9.04 -23.37 48.27
CA LYS A 553 -7.96 -23.79 49.18
C LYS A 553 -7.02 -24.89 48.66
N ALA A 554 -7.17 -25.36 47.42
CA ALA A 554 -6.46 -26.56 46.95
C ALA A 554 -5.32 -26.32 45.93
N LEU A 555 -4.86 -25.08 45.68
CA LEU A 555 -3.92 -24.80 44.57
C LEU A 555 -2.60 -24.13 44.97
N LEU A 556 -2.18 -24.19 46.23
CA LEU A 556 -0.93 -23.56 46.69
C LEU A 556 -0.06 -24.53 47.50
N TYR A 557 1.10 -24.91 46.91
CA TYR A 557 2.32 -25.56 47.46
C TYR A 557 2.29 -27.10 47.67
N ASP A 558 3.28 -27.95 47.33
CA ASP A 558 4.60 -27.85 46.68
C ASP A 558 5.17 -29.29 46.35
N GLN A 559 5.91 -29.46 45.21
CA GLN A 559 7.11 -30.30 44.81
C GLN A 559 7.48 -31.69 45.47
N PRO A 560 8.46 -32.54 45.00
CA PRO A 560 9.15 -32.76 43.70
C PRO A 560 9.53 -34.25 43.28
N THR A 561 10.15 -34.38 42.09
CA THR A 561 11.12 -35.40 41.56
C THR A 561 10.70 -36.83 41.14
N THR A 562 11.01 -37.21 39.88
CA THR A 562 12.01 -38.24 39.49
C THR A 562 12.06 -38.38 37.95
N GLY A 563 13.28 -38.49 37.38
CA GLY A 563 13.54 -38.51 35.93
C GLY A 563 13.57 -39.89 35.28
N LEU A 564 13.75 -39.91 33.95
CA LEU A 564 14.43 -40.96 33.15
C LEU A 564 14.66 -40.47 31.70
N ASP A 565 15.96 -40.35 31.41
CA ASP A 565 16.82 -40.25 30.21
C ASP A 565 16.45 -40.94 28.85
N PRO A 566 17.27 -40.80 27.77
CA PRO A 566 16.88 -40.28 26.44
C PRO A 566 16.90 -41.28 25.27
N TYR A 567 16.37 -40.88 24.10
CA TYR A 567 16.45 -41.60 22.82
C TYR A 567 16.71 -40.62 21.64
N PRO A 568 17.24 -41.08 20.48
CA PRO A 568 18.57 -40.71 20.02
C PRO A 568 18.59 -39.79 18.79
N SER A 569 19.70 -39.09 18.65
CA SER A 569 20.11 -38.31 17.49
C SER A 569 20.16 -39.16 16.21
N ARG A 570 19.31 -38.83 15.22
CA ARG A 570 19.52 -39.23 13.83
C ARG A 570 20.20 -38.10 13.07
N ARG A 571 21.48 -38.29 12.76
CA ARG A 571 22.13 -37.68 11.59
C ARG A 571 21.31 -38.05 10.36
N ARG A 572 20.97 -37.06 9.53
CA ARG A 572 20.57 -37.31 8.15
C ARG A 572 21.30 -36.34 7.25
N ASP A 573 21.95 -36.94 6.26
CA ASP A 573 22.94 -36.34 5.37
C ASP A 573 22.39 -35.21 4.50
N ARG A 574 23.29 -34.25 4.21
CA ARG A 574 23.16 -33.29 3.11
C ARG A 574 23.03 -34.04 1.79
N THR A 575 21.89 -33.93 1.13
CA THR A 575 21.79 -34.17 -0.31
C THR A 575 20.85 -33.15 -0.97
N SER A 576 21.49 -32.16 -1.61
CA SER A 576 21.13 -31.41 -2.84
C SER A 576 19.67 -30.97 -3.09
N SER A 577 19.45 -29.66 -2.96
CA SER A 577 18.26 -28.88 -3.32
C SER A 577 17.82 -28.95 -4.80
N TRP A 578 18.55 -29.67 -5.67
CA TRP A 578 18.17 -29.82 -7.09
C TRP A 578 17.09 -30.89 -7.33
N ILE A 579 16.90 -31.82 -6.38
CA ILE A 579 15.90 -32.90 -6.52
C ILE A 579 14.47 -32.37 -6.26
N ALA A 580 14.32 -31.35 -5.41
CA ALA A 580 13.03 -30.68 -5.19
C ALA A 580 12.55 -29.92 -6.44
N MET A 581 13.48 -29.29 -7.18
CA MET A 581 13.18 -28.56 -8.41
C MET A 581 12.73 -29.50 -9.55
N LEU A 582 13.31 -30.70 -9.65
CA LEU A 582 12.86 -31.74 -10.59
C LEU A 582 11.47 -32.30 -10.24
N GLY A 583 11.12 -32.34 -8.95
CA GLY A 583 9.79 -32.76 -8.50
C GLY A 583 8.67 -31.82 -8.97
N ILE A 584 8.93 -30.52 -8.97
CA ILE A 584 7.96 -29.50 -9.42
C ILE A 584 7.77 -29.53 -10.93
N ILE A 585 8.87 -29.67 -11.70
CA ILE A 585 8.79 -29.80 -13.17
C ILE A 585 8.04 -31.09 -13.55
N ALA A 586 8.27 -32.20 -12.83
CA ALA A 586 7.56 -33.45 -13.07
C ALA A 586 6.06 -33.36 -12.73
N ALA A 587 5.70 -32.65 -11.67
CA ALA A 587 4.30 -32.42 -11.29
C ALA A 587 3.56 -31.56 -12.32
N LEU A 588 4.17 -30.47 -12.78
CA LEU A 588 3.62 -29.59 -13.82
C LEU A 588 3.47 -30.31 -15.17
N ALA A 589 4.45 -31.15 -15.54
CA ALA A 589 4.40 -31.97 -16.74
C ALA A 589 3.30 -33.04 -16.66
N MET A 590 3.09 -33.67 -15.50
CA MET A 590 1.98 -34.62 -15.30
C MET A 590 0.61 -33.95 -15.39
N SER A 591 0.43 -32.76 -14.80
CA SER A 591 -0.83 -32.01 -14.92
C SER A 591 -1.12 -31.60 -16.37
N ALA A 592 -0.10 -31.19 -17.12
CA ALA A 592 -0.24 -30.87 -18.54
C ALA A 592 -0.58 -32.11 -19.40
N ALA A 593 0.04 -33.27 -19.11
CA ALA A 593 -0.25 -34.52 -19.80
C ALA A 593 -1.67 -35.04 -19.52
N ILE A 594 -2.14 -34.92 -18.28
CA ILE A 594 -3.52 -35.26 -17.89
C ILE A 594 -4.52 -34.31 -18.58
N GLY A 595 -4.22 -33.01 -18.64
CA GLY A 595 -5.02 -32.03 -19.36
C GLY A 595 -5.12 -32.34 -20.86
N TRP A 596 -4.00 -32.68 -21.50
CA TRP A 596 -3.98 -33.05 -22.92
C TRP A 596 -4.75 -34.35 -23.22
N LEU A 597 -4.61 -35.37 -22.36
CA LEU A 597 -5.37 -36.62 -22.46
C LEU A 597 -6.89 -36.38 -22.31
N ALA A 598 -7.30 -35.55 -21.36
CA ALA A 598 -8.70 -35.17 -21.19
C ALA A 598 -9.25 -34.42 -22.42
N MET A 599 -8.45 -33.52 -23.00
CA MET A 599 -8.83 -32.76 -24.20
C MET A 599 -8.91 -33.65 -25.45
N SER A 600 -8.04 -34.66 -25.57
CA SER A 600 -8.05 -35.63 -26.69
C SER A 600 -9.26 -36.56 -26.68
N GLN A 601 -9.86 -36.84 -25.53
CA GLN A 601 -11.08 -37.65 -25.43
C GLN A 601 -12.37 -36.87 -25.72
N LEU A 602 -12.30 -35.53 -25.74
CA LEU A 602 -13.44 -34.66 -26.07
C LEU A 602 -13.54 -34.34 -27.58
N GLY A 603 -12.49 -34.62 -28.35
CA GLY A 603 -12.38 -34.25 -29.78
C GLY A 603 -13.13 -35.14 -30.77
N ASP A 604 -13.79 -36.22 -30.34
CA ASP A 604 -14.37 -37.23 -31.24
C ASP A 604 -15.91 -37.14 -31.42
N ARG A 605 -16.52 -35.99 -31.11
CA ARG A 605 -17.94 -35.75 -31.44
C ARG A 605 -18.07 -35.16 -32.85
N GLN A 606 -18.46 -36.02 -33.79
CA GLN A 606 -18.78 -35.71 -35.19
C GLN A 606 -19.76 -34.52 -35.33
N THR A 607 -19.39 -33.55 -36.17
CA THR A 607 -20.25 -32.45 -36.65
C THR A 607 -21.36 -32.98 -37.57
N PRO A 608 -22.64 -32.57 -37.40
CA PRO A 608 -23.70 -32.91 -38.34
C PRO A 608 -23.59 -32.09 -39.65
N PRO A 609 -24.09 -32.59 -40.79
CA PRO A 609 -24.01 -31.90 -42.07
C PRO A 609 -24.96 -30.69 -42.15
N PRO A 610 -24.67 -29.71 -43.01
CA PRO A 610 -25.47 -28.48 -43.13
C PRO A 610 -26.84 -28.74 -43.80
N PRO A 611 -27.86 -27.92 -43.52
CA PRO A 611 -29.18 -28.07 -44.11
C PRO A 611 -29.23 -27.61 -45.57
N GLU A 612 -29.95 -28.36 -46.40
CA GLU A 612 -30.27 -28.00 -47.79
C GLU A 612 -31.18 -26.76 -47.84
N THR A 613 -30.81 -25.78 -48.66
CA THR A 613 -31.63 -24.60 -48.96
C THR A 613 -32.54 -24.88 -50.14
N ASP A 614 -33.84 -25.02 -49.89
CA ASP A 614 -34.89 -24.96 -50.91
C ASP A 614 -35.05 -23.51 -51.41
N VAL A 615 -35.04 -23.34 -52.73
CA VAL A 615 -35.36 -22.09 -53.44
C VAL A 615 -36.78 -22.19 -54.00
N PRO A 616 -37.69 -21.24 -53.73
CA PRO A 616 -38.88 -21.03 -54.53
C PRO A 616 -38.71 -19.83 -55.49
N GLU A 617 -38.90 -20.14 -56.78
CA GLU A 617 -39.15 -19.31 -58.00
C GLU A 617 -38.49 -17.94 -58.17
#